data_AF-A0A847EFK9-F1
#
_entry.id   AF-A0A847EFK9-F1
#
_cell.length_a   1.000
_cell.length_b   1.000
_cell.length_c   1.000
_cell.angle_alpha   90.00
_cell.angle_beta   90.00
_cell.angle_gamma   90.00
#
_symmetry.space_group_name_H-M   'P 1'
#
loop_
_entity.id
_entity.type
_entity.pdbx_description
1 polymer ?
#
loop_
_entity_poly.entity_id
_entity_poly.type
_entity_poly.pdbx_seq_one_letter_code
_entity_poly.pdbx_strand_id
1 'polypeptide(L)'
;MAFERPDIIRPPSEARSYYLPLTSGCSNNTCTFCQYYGTKLSLRPLEDVIAEIDALALYVKHRVRIPGTADIVYWLADEWDGKGIFLQDADALVYPYENLKKVCEHINEKLPFVERIAVYATASDVLRRAPEELAELKRLKLGIIYMGLESGDDEVLKRVRKGIAAEEM
;
A
#
# COMPACT_ATOMS: atom_id res chain seq x y z
N MET A 1 2.48 -1.42 20.37
CA MET A 1 2.22 -2.81 19.93
C MET A 1 2.99 -3.02 18.64
N ALA A 2 3.55 -4.21 18.42
CA ALA A 2 4.23 -4.52 17.16
C ALA A 2 3.23 -4.45 16.00
N PHE A 3 3.68 -4.04 14.81
CA PHE A 3 2.85 -4.05 13.63
C PHE A 3 2.54 -5.50 13.23
N GLU A 4 1.26 -5.83 13.06
CA GLU A 4 0.82 -7.13 12.58
C GLU A 4 0.57 -7.05 11.07
N ARG A 5 1.14 -7.98 10.32
CA ARG A 5 0.95 -8.05 8.87
C ARG A 5 -0.52 -8.39 8.56
N PRO A 6 -1.25 -7.54 7.81
CA PRO A 6 -2.64 -7.81 7.49
C PRO A 6 -2.78 -8.93 6.47
N ASP A 7 -4.00 -9.44 6.36
CA ASP A 7 -4.40 -10.31 5.26
C ASP A 7 -4.23 -9.61 3.91
N ILE A 8 -3.92 -10.38 2.88
CA ILE A 8 -3.68 -9.84 1.54
C ILE A 8 -5.02 -9.56 0.86
N ILE A 9 -5.42 -8.29 0.88
CA ILE A 9 -6.51 -7.76 0.06
C ILE A 9 -5.90 -6.92 -1.06
N ARG A 10 -6.22 -7.26 -2.32
CA ARG A 10 -5.60 -6.66 -3.51
C ARG A 10 -6.50 -6.73 -4.74
N PRO A 11 -6.41 -5.77 -5.68
CA PRO A 11 -7.23 -5.79 -6.88
C PRO A 11 -6.71 -6.86 -7.87
N PRO A 12 -7.54 -7.43 -8.75
CA PRO A 12 -7.13 -8.50 -9.67
C PRO A 12 -5.90 -8.18 -10.51
N SER A 13 -5.70 -6.91 -10.88
CA SER A 13 -4.54 -6.41 -11.64
C SER A 13 -3.20 -6.52 -10.89
N GLU A 14 -3.22 -6.65 -9.57
CA GLU A 14 -2.03 -6.80 -8.73
C GLU A 14 -1.81 -8.25 -8.30
N ALA A 15 -2.45 -9.23 -8.95
CA ALA A 15 -2.34 -10.65 -8.62
C ALA A 15 -0.93 -11.25 -8.72
N ARG A 16 -0.03 -10.57 -9.46
CA ARG A 16 1.37 -10.98 -9.65
C ARG A 16 2.37 -10.04 -8.99
N SER A 17 1.92 -9.03 -8.25
CA SER A 17 2.77 -8.05 -7.57
C SER A 17 3.29 -8.58 -6.23
N TYR A 18 4.43 -8.05 -5.78
CA TYR A 18 4.88 -8.26 -4.40
C TYR A 18 4.01 -7.43 -3.46
N TYR A 19 3.53 -8.01 -2.37
CA TYR A 19 2.67 -7.34 -1.41
C TYR A 19 3.50 -6.79 -0.25
N LEU A 20 3.58 -5.47 -0.11
CA LEU A 20 4.37 -4.81 0.93
C LEU A 20 3.46 -3.97 1.84
N PRO A 21 3.14 -4.41 3.06
CA PRO A 21 2.27 -3.65 3.95
C PRO A 21 3.02 -2.49 4.60
N LEU A 22 2.52 -1.28 4.38
CA LEU A 22 2.86 -0.04 5.08
C LEU A 22 1.85 0.29 6.18
N THR A 23 0.61 -0.14 5.99
CA THR A 23 -0.49 0.05 6.93
C THR A 23 -1.23 -1.25 7.17
N SER A 24 -2.01 -1.30 8.25
CA SER A 24 -3.02 -2.34 8.47
C SER A 24 -4.33 -1.67 8.85
N GLY A 25 -5.45 -2.15 8.33
CA GLY A 25 -6.75 -1.52 8.53
C GLY A 25 -6.94 -0.25 7.71
N CYS A 26 -8.01 0.51 8.00
CA CYS A 26 -8.42 1.67 7.18
C CYS A 26 -8.59 2.94 8.02
N SER A 27 -8.27 4.11 7.44
CA SER A 27 -8.49 5.43 8.04
C SER A 27 -9.98 5.76 8.24
N ASN A 28 -10.85 5.33 7.31
CA ASN A 28 -12.30 5.57 7.40
C ASN A 28 -13.05 4.51 8.23
N ASN A 29 -12.66 3.23 8.15
CA ASN A 29 -13.17 2.04 8.87
C ASN A 29 -14.68 1.90 9.15
N THR A 30 -15.56 2.69 8.52
CA THR A 30 -16.99 2.76 8.84
C THR A 30 -17.89 2.32 7.67
N CYS A 31 -17.32 2.08 6.49
CA CYS A 31 -18.03 1.59 5.31
C CYS A 31 -18.74 0.26 5.61
N THR A 32 -20.08 0.23 5.54
CA THR A 32 -20.88 -0.90 6.05
C THR A 32 -20.76 -2.20 5.25
N PHE A 33 -20.20 -2.14 4.03
CA PHE A 33 -19.99 -3.29 3.15
C PHE A 33 -18.53 -3.79 3.14
N CYS A 34 -17.61 -3.04 3.75
CA CYS A 34 -16.18 -3.20 3.55
C CYS A 34 -15.58 -4.18 4.57
N GLN A 35 -14.62 -5.00 4.15
CA GLN A 35 -13.89 -5.92 5.04
C GLN A 35 -13.01 -5.19 6.07
N TYR A 36 -12.68 -3.92 5.83
CA TYR A 36 -11.96 -3.07 6.79
C TYR A 36 -12.87 -2.41 7.84
N TYR A 37 -14.18 -2.72 7.84
CA TYR A 37 -15.11 -2.17 8.83
C TYR A 37 -14.67 -2.50 10.26
N GLY A 38 -14.60 -1.49 11.13
CA GLY A 38 -14.21 -1.63 12.53
C GLY A 38 -12.71 -1.89 12.76
N THR A 39 -11.90 -1.99 11.71
CA THR A 39 -10.44 -2.14 11.84
C THR A 39 -9.81 -0.85 12.36
N LYS A 40 -8.71 -0.96 13.12
CA LYS A 40 -7.93 0.21 13.54
C LYS A 40 -6.75 0.39 12.59
N LEU A 41 -6.58 1.60 12.09
CA LEU A 41 -5.40 1.96 11.32
C LEU A 41 -4.15 1.80 12.20
N SER A 42 -3.18 1.04 11.70
CA SER A 42 -1.83 0.97 12.24
C SER A 42 -0.84 1.30 11.14
N LEU A 43 0.19 2.06 11.46
CA LEU A 43 1.29 2.38 10.55
C LEU A 43 2.46 1.48 10.89
N ARG A 44 3.02 0.80 9.88
CA ARG A 44 4.23 0.00 10.05
C ARG A 44 5.44 0.93 10.24
N PRO A 45 6.33 0.68 11.21
CA PRO A 45 7.57 1.44 11.35
C PRO A 45 8.40 1.42 10.06
N LEU A 46 9.03 2.54 9.71
CA LEU A 46 9.78 2.67 8.45
C LEU A 46 10.94 1.68 8.41
N GLU A 47 11.65 1.52 9.52
CA GLU A 47 12.74 0.58 9.70
C GLU A 47 12.35 -0.87 9.36
N ASP A 48 11.14 -1.29 9.72
CA ASP A 48 10.63 -2.63 9.46
C ASP A 48 10.27 -2.81 7.98
N VAL A 49 9.80 -1.76 7.31
CA VAL A 49 9.52 -1.76 5.87
C VAL A 49 10.82 -1.86 5.09
N ILE A 50 11.81 -1.04 5.44
CA ILE A 50 13.13 -1.03 4.81
C ILE A 50 13.83 -2.38 4.98
N ALA A 51 13.78 -2.96 6.18
CA ALA A 51 14.34 -4.29 6.45
C ALA A 51 13.70 -5.40 5.58
N GLU A 52 12.39 -5.34 5.34
CA GLU A 52 11.72 -6.28 4.43
C GLU A 52 12.16 -6.09 2.97
N ILE A 53 12.30 -4.85 2.50
CA ILE A 53 12.80 -4.57 1.14
C ILE A 53 14.24 -5.08 0.97
N ASP A 54 15.10 -4.89 1.97
CA ASP A 54 16.48 -5.39 1.94
C ASP A 54 16.52 -6.92 1.92
N ALA A 55 15.71 -7.58 2.74
CA ALA A 55 15.59 -9.04 2.74
C ALA A 55 15.07 -9.57 1.40
N LEU A 56 14.06 -8.92 0.82
CA LEU A 56 13.53 -9.24 -0.51
C LEU A 56 14.61 -9.10 -1.58
N ALA A 57 15.36 -7.99 -1.57
CA ALA A 57 16.40 -7.73 -2.56
C ALA A 57 17.55 -8.75 -2.49
N LEU A 58 18.00 -9.10 -1.29
CA LEU A 58 19.01 -10.14 -1.08
C LEU A 58 18.50 -11.51 -1.52
N TYR A 59 17.23 -11.82 -1.27
CA TYR A 59 16.64 -13.08 -1.71
C TYR A 59 16.52 -13.16 -3.23
N VAL A 60 15.99 -12.12 -3.89
CA VAL A 60 15.84 -12.12 -5.35
C VAL A 60 17.21 -12.18 -6.06
N LYS A 61 18.21 -11.46 -5.54
CA LYS A 61 19.53 -11.38 -6.18
C LYS A 61 20.43 -12.58 -5.89
N HIS A 62 20.38 -13.11 -4.67
CA HIS A 62 21.36 -14.07 -4.17
C HIS A 62 20.75 -15.33 -3.55
N ARG A 63 19.41 -15.44 -3.49
CA ARG A 63 18.68 -16.52 -2.80
C ARG A 63 19.07 -16.66 -1.31
N VAL A 64 19.46 -15.53 -0.71
CA VAL A 64 19.81 -15.44 0.72
C VAL A 64 18.56 -15.15 1.54
N ARG A 65 18.33 -15.94 2.59
CA ARG A 65 17.34 -15.65 3.63
C ARG A 65 18.01 -14.98 4.83
N ILE A 66 17.34 -14.00 5.41
CA ILE A 66 17.79 -13.21 6.54
C ILE A 66 17.12 -13.77 7.81
N PRO A 67 17.91 -14.17 8.83
CA PRO A 67 17.36 -14.61 10.10
C PRO A 67 16.45 -13.55 10.72
N GLY A 68 15.27 -13.97 11.19
CA GLY A 68 14.27 -13.08 11.81
C GLY A 68 13.29 -12.44 10.82
N THR A 69 13.50 -12.55 9.51
CA THR A 69 12.50 -12.16 8.52
C THR A 69 11.43 -13.24 8.40
N ALA A 70 10.15 -12.84 8.34
CA ALA A 70 9.02 -13.76 8.23
C ALA A 70 9.05 -14.55 6.90
N ASP A 71 8.73 -15.85 6.95
CA ASP A 71 8.77 -16.74 5.79
C ASP A 71 7.87 -16.27 4.62
N ILE A 72 6.78 -15.56 4.93
CA ILE A 72 5.88 -14.98 3.92
C ILE A 72 6.60 -14.05 2.95
N VAL A 73 7.67 -13.36 3.37
CA VAL A 73 8.47 -12.49 2.50
C VAL A 73 9.07 -13.31 1.35
N TYR A 74 9.62 -14.48 1.66
CA TYR A 74 10.25 -15.35 0.66
C TYR A 74 9.22 -16.08 -0.19
N TRP A 75 8.12 -16.52 0.42
CA TRP A 75 7.02 -17.14 -0.32
C TRP A 75 6.42 -16.17 -1.35
N LEU A 76 6.17 -14.92 -0.95
CA LEU A 76 5.71 -13.88 -1.87
C LEU A 76 6.74 -13.56 -2.96
N ALA A 77 8.02 -13.54 -2.62
CA ALA A 77 9.08 -13.33 -3.60
C ALA A 77 9.15 -14.43 -4.67
N ASP A 78 8.84 -15.68 -4.32
CA ASP A 78 8.82 -16.79 -5.28
C ASP A 78 7.57 -16.77 -6.18
N GLU A 79 6.44 -16.25 -5.70
CA GLU A 79 5.21 -16.07 -6.49
C GLU A 79 5.20 -14.79 -7.35
N TRP A 80 6.03 -13.81 -6.98
CA TRP A 80 6.15 -12.52 -7.63
C TRP A 80 6.73 -12.61 -9.05
N ASP A 81 6.21 -11.82 -10.00
CA ASP A 81 6.75 -11.73 -11.36
C ASP A 81 7.94 -10.77 -11.54
N GLY A 82 8.32 -10.05 -10.47
CA GLY A 82 9.43 -9.10 -10.46
C GLY A 82 9.07 -7.68 -10.91
N LYS A 83 7.85 -7.41 -11.39
CA LYS A 83 7.53 -6.14 -12.07
C LYS A 83 6.79 -5.15 -11.19
N GLY A 84 5.80 -5.62 -10.43
CA GLY A 84 4.92 -4.78 -9.62
C GLY A 84 5.17 -4.90 -8.12
N ILE A 85 5.14 -3.79 -7.39
CA ILE A 85 5.00 -3.79 -5.93
C ILE A 85 3.67 -3.13 -5.58
N PHE A 86 2.86 -3.83 -4.79
CA PHE A 86 1.61 -3.30 -4.26
C PHE A 86 1.79 -2.94 -2.79
N LEU A 87 1.74 -1.65 -2.47
CA LEU A 87 1.83 -1.18 -1.08
C LEU A 87 0.46 -1.36 -0.42
N GLN A 88 0.42 -2.29 0.52
CA GLN A 88 -0.75 -2.59 1.34
C GLN A 88 -0.82 -1.65 2.56
N ASP A 89 -1.96 -1.46 3.22
CA ASP A 89 -3.21 -2.20 3.12
C ASP A 89 -4.34 -1.32 2.57
N ALA A 90 -5.44 -1.11 3.30
CA ALA A 90 -6.64 -0.42 2.80
C ALA A 90 -6.37 1.01 2.30
N ASP A 91 -5.39 1.68 2.92
CA ASP A 91 -4.92 2.99 2.50
C ASP A 91 -3.43 3.10 2.82
N ALA A 92 -2.57 3.02 1.81
CA ALA A 92 -1.13 3.26 1.97
C ALA A 92 -0.79 4.74 1.79
N LEU A 93 -1.70 5.51 1.18
CA LEU A 93 -1.54 6.94 0.97
C LEU A 93 -1.75 7.74 2.27
N VAL A 94 -2.32 7.11 3.30
CA VAL A 94 -2.36 7.64 4.68
C VAL A 94 -0.96 7.71 5.33
N TYR A 95 0.01 6.92 4.83
CA TYR A 95 1.37 6.86 5.37
C TYR A 95 2.10 8.22 5.24
N PRO A 96 2.91 8.65 6.25
CA PRO A 96 3.58 9.95 6.22
C PRO A 96 4.37 10.15 4.92
N TYR A 97 4.20 11.30 4.25
CA TYR A 97 4.77 11.53 2.92
C TYR A 97 6.28 11.27 2.87
N GLU A 98 7.05 11.84 3.78
CA GLU A 98 8.51 11.66 3.83
C GLU A 98 8.92 10.18 3.96
N ASN A 99 8.13 9.39 4.71
CA ASN A 99 8.40 7.96 4.86
C ASN A 99 7.97 7.18 3.61
N LEU A 100 6.82 7.51 3.02
CA LEU A 100 6.36 6.89 1.77
C LEU A 100 7.34 7.15 0.62
N LYS A 101 7.87 8.38 0.55
CA LYS A 101 8.91 8.77 -0.40
C LYS A 101 10.16 7.90 -0.22
N LYS A 102 10.67 7.80 1.01
CA LYS A 102 11.83 6.95 1.34
C LYS A 102 11.61 5.49 0.98
N VAL A 103 10.41 4.95 1.21
CA VAL A 103 10.05 3.59 0.80
C VAL A 103 10.16 3.42 -0.72
N CYS A 104 9.59 4.36 -1.49
CA CYS A 104 9.64 4.29 -2.96
C CYS A 104 11.07 4.47 -3.49
N GLU A 105 11.86 5.37 -2.90
CA GLU A 105 13.29 5.54 -3.21
C GLU A 105 14.08 4.26 -2.94
N HIS A 106 13.87 3.64 -1.78
CA HIS A 106 14.58 2.42 -1.39
C HIS A 106 14.19 1.22 -2.27
N ILE A 107 12.92 1.09 -2.64
CA ILE A 107 12.48 0.12 -3.65
C ILE A 107 13.24 0.34 -4.97
N ASN A 108 13.30 1.58 -5.46
CA ASN A 108 13.97 1.89 -6.71
C ASN A 108 15.49 1.67 -6.66
N GLU A 109 16.11 1.85 -5.49
CA GLU A 109 17.53 1.57 -5.28
C GLU A 109 17.81 0.05 -5.25
N LYS A 110 17.06 -0.70 -4.45
CA LYS A 110 17.33 -2.13 -4.20
C LYS A 110 16.77 -3.05 -5.28
N LEU A 111 15.68 -2.65 -5.91
CA LEU A 111 14.95 -3.42 -6.91
C LEU A 111 14.75 -2.56 -8.18
N PRO A 112 15.83 -2.12 -8.85
CA PRO A 112 15.75 -1.15 -9.95
C PRO A 112 14.93 -1.64 -11.16
N PHE A 113 14.79 -2.96 -11.30
CA PHE A 113 14.00 -3.63 -12.33
C PHE A 113 12.48 -3.56 -12.09
N VAL A 114 12.02 -3.15 -10.90
CA VAL A 114 10.59 -2.90 -10.63
C VAL A 114 10.08 -1.83 -11.59
N GLU A 115 9.00 -2.13 -12.30
CA GLU A 115 8.42 -1.25 -13.29
C GLU A 115 7.36 -0.33 -12.69
N ARG A 116 6.66 -0.80 -11.63
CA ARG A 116 5.49 -0.10 -11.09
C ARG A 116 5.28 -0.34 -9.60
N ILE A 117 4.90 0.71 -8.90
CA ILE A 117 4.36 0.69 -7.54
C ILE A 117 2.89 1.10 -7.60
N ALA A 118 2.02 0.40 -6.87
CA ALA A 118 0.59 0.66 -6.81
C ALA A 118 0.05 0.60 -5.38
N VAL A 119 -1.04 1.33 -5.10
CA VAL A 119 -1.63 1.42 -3.75
C VAL A 119 -3.15 1.48 -3.79
N TYR A 120 -3.82 1.09 -2.71
CA TYR A 120 -5.16 1.61 -2.41
C TYR A 120 -5.06 2.99 -1.75
N ALA A 121 -6.06 3.84 -2.00
CA ALA A 121 -6.25 5.10 -1.30
C ALA A 121 -7.72 5.49 -1.21
N THR A 122 -8.08 6.24 -0.17
CA THR A 122 -9.33 6.99 -0.12
C THR A 122 -9.22 8.29 -0.91
N ALA A 123 -10.35 8.82 -1.38
CA ALA A 123 -10.38 10.13 -2.05
C ALA A 123 -9.81 11.24 -1.15
N SER A 124 -10.17 11.22 0.14
CA SER A 124 -9.65 12.16 1.14
C SER A 124 -8.13 12.09 1.30
N ASP A 125 -7.54 10.87 1.32
CA ASP A 125 -6.09 10.71 1.45
C ASP A 125 -5.32 11.06 0.16
N VAL A 126 -5.98 11.07 -1.00
CA VAL A 126 -5.46 11.66 -2.24
C VAL A 126 -5.52 13.19 -2.16
N LEU A 127 -6.67 13.76 -1.82
CA LEU A 127 -6.92 15.21 -1.79
C LEU A 127 -6.07 15.95 -0.75
N ARG A 128 -5.69 15.29 0.35
CA ARG A 128 -4.81 15.89 1.37
C ARG A 128 -3.35 16.05 0.90
N ARG A 129 -2.94 15.39 -0.19
CA ARG A 129 -1.56 15.46 -0.69
C ARG A 129 -1.41 16.60 -1.67
N ALA A 130 -0.28 17.29 -1.58
CA ALA A 130 0.01 18.35 -2.54
C ALA A 130 0.23 17.74 -3.94
N PRO A 131 -0.20 18.42 -5.02
CA PRO A 131 0.04 17.96 -6.39
C PRO A 131 1.53 17.65 -6.67
N GLU A 132 2.45 18.42 -6.07
CA GLU A 132 3.89 18.24 -6.21
C GLU A 132 4.38 16.95 -5.54
N GLU A 133 3.81 16.58 -4.39
CA GLU A 133 4.08 15.32 -3.70
C GLU A 133 3.63 14.13 -4.54
N LEU A 134 2.42 14.20 -5.13
CA LEU A 134 1.91 13.15 -6.01
C LEU A 134 2.75 13.03 -7.29
N ALA A 135 3.18 14.16 -7.86
CA ALA A 135 4.06 14.18 -9.02
C ALA A 135 5.43 13.56 -8.71
N GLU A 136 5.97 13.78 -7.50
CA GLU A 136 7.20 13.14 -7.03
C GLU A 136 7.03 11.62 -6.85
N LEU A 137 5.95 11.19 -6.18
CA LEU A 137 5.66 9.76 -6.01
C LEU A 137 5.53 9.05 -7.37
N LYS A 138 4.92 9.71 -8.36
CA LYS A 138 4.83 9.21 -9.73
C LYS A 138 6.21 9.04 -10.38
N ARG A 139 7.13 9.99 -10.19
CA ARG A 139 8.53 9.85 -10.66
C ARG A 139 9.24 8.68 -9.98
N LEU A 140 8.88 8.37 -8.74
CA LEU A 140 9.36 7.21 -8.00
C LEU A 140 8.59 5.91 -8.33
N LYS A 141 7.90 5.86 -9.47
CA LYS A 141 7.13 4.71 -10.01
C LYS A 141 5.84 4.37 -9.27
N LEU A 142 5.38 5.17 -8.30
CA LEU A 142 4.02 5.05 -7.76
C LEU A 142 3.02 5.54 -8.82
N GLY A 143 2.64 4.62 -9.70
CA GLY A 143 1.96 4.91 -10.95
C GLY A 143 0.45 4.63 -10.92
N ILE A 144 -0.01 3.81 -9.98
CA ILE A 144 -1.43 3.46 -9.84
C ILE A 144 -1.91 3.72 -8.42
N ILE A 145 -3.02 4.44 -8.32
CA ILE A 145 -3.80 4.61 -7.09
C ILE A 145 -5.18 4.02 -7.36
N TYR A 146 -5.51 2.92 -6.69
CA TYR A 146 -6.84 2.33 -6.72
C TYR A 146 -7.71 3.04 -5.70
N MET A 147 -8.66 3.83 -6.19
CA MET A 147 -9.54 4.64 -5.35
C MET A 147 -10.92 4.01 -5.23
N GLY A 148 -11.39 3.84 -3.99
CA GLY A 148 -12.75 3.33 -3.73
C GLY A 148 -13.77 4.45 -3.78
N LEU A 149 -14.40 4.67 -4.94
CA LEU A 149 -15.49 5.65 -5.12
C LEU A 149 -16.83 5.14 -4.55
N GLU A 150 -17.15 3.88 -4.82
CA GLU A 150 -18.39 3.14 -4.49
C GLU A 150 -19.68 3.66 -5.16
N SER A 151 -19.93 4.97 -5.16
CA SER A 151 -21.16 5.57 -5.71
C SER A 151 -20.94 7.05 -6.03
N GLY A 152 -21.64 7.58 -7.03
CA GLY A 152 -21.74 9.03 -7.28
C GLY A 152 -23.01 9.67 -6.68
N ASP A 153 -23.77 8.91 -5.89
CA ASP A 153 -25.02 9.34 -5.26
C ASP A 153 -24.83 9.55 -3.75
N ASP A 154 -25.07 10.78 -3.28
CA ASP A 154 -24.89 11.17 -1.87
C ASP A 154 -25.77 10.39 -0.89
N GLU A 155 -26.99 9.99 -1.28
CA GLU A 155 -27.84 9.18 -0.41
C GLU A 155 -27.26 7.78 -0.22
N VAL A 156 -26.73 7.18 -1.30
CA VAL A 156 -26.03 5.89 -1.23
C VAL A 156 -24.78 6.00 -0.38
N LEU A 157 -23.95 7.03 -0.60
CA LEU A 157 -22.70 7.25 0.17
C LEU A 157 -22.97 7.42 1.67
N LYS A 158 -24.02 8.16 2.03
CA LYS A 158 -24.47 8.30 3.43
C LYS A 158 -24.96 6.97 3.99
N ARG A 159 -25.77 6.22 3.24
CA ARG A 159 -26.30 4.92 3.66
C ARG A 159 -25.19 3.92 3.95
N VAL A 160 -24.15 3.88 3.12
CA VAL A 160 -23.01 2.97 3.30
C VAL A 160 -21.93 3.52 4.24
N ARG A 161 -22.11 4.73 4.78
CA ARG A 161 -21.15 5.43 5.65
C ARG A 161 -19.76 5.56 5.02
N LYS A 162 -19.71 5.99 3.75
CA LYS A 162 -18.43 6.17 3.04
C LYS A 162 -17.58 7.30 3.62
N GLY A 163 -18.22 8.32 4.20
CA GLY A 163 -17.54 9.45 4.82
C GLY A 163 -17.10 10.55 3.85
N ILE A 164 -17.55 10.51 2.58
CA ILE A 164 -17.32 11.53 1.55
C ILE A 164 -18.62 11.80 0.77
N ALA A 165 -18.72 12.99 0.20
CA ALA A 165 -19.76 13.37 -0.76
C ALA A 165 -19.30 13.15 -2.21
N ALA A 166 -20.24 13.14 -3.16
CA ALA A 166 -19.97 12.97 -4.57
C ALA A 166 -19.09 14.08 -5.18
N GLU A 167 -19.13 15.30 -4.61
CA GLU A 167 -18.28 16.42 -5.03
C GLU A 167 -16.82 16.28 -4.60
N GLU A 168 -16.54 15.48 -3.57
CA GLU A 168 -15.20 15.23 -3.05
C GLU A 168 -14.49 14.07 -3.79
N MET A 169 -15.08 13.57 -4.88
CA MET A 169 -14.57 12.48 -5.70
C MET A 169 -14.09 12.96 -7.07
#